data_AF-A0A0U5FYD2-F1
#
_entry.id   AF-A0A0U5FYD2-F1
#
_cell.length_a   1.000
_cell.length_b   1.000
_cell.length_c   1.000
_cell.angle_alpha   90.00
_cell.angle_beta   90.00
_cell.angle_gamma   90.00
#
_symmetry.space_group_name_H-M   'P 1'
#
loop_
_entity.id
_entity.type
_entity.pdbx_description
1 polymer ?
#
loop_
_entity_poly.entity_id
_entity_poly.type
_entity_poly.pdbx_seq_one_letter_code
_entity_poly.pdbx_strand_id
1 'polypeptide(L)'
;MPVFSDAKPLRVLIAGAGIGGLFAAISLRHAGHHVEIFESSRFATELGAAIHLPPNVNGLLHRVGINPEEFNCNDAEFVTVYDSQGNVVSTKDVRNLRNVYPYPWKLSHRIDLHEALKHAAVTPDGPGRPAVIHLRSRVVGCDCNGPSLKLDDGRTITGDLVIGADGVHSALRRIVAQEDIAPTPSGGSAFRFLIPISKVEENPETRQLLARPGELQLWDGTYRRLVIYPCRNNTELNFVCLHPDKESEGSKEGWNNAASLEQVLKVYDEFCPPMKALLRMVNPEEIKLWRLLDRKALGTWISGSSCLIGDAAHPFLPHQGQGGAQAIEDGAALGALFPLGTKPGDVPSRLELYMKCRYDRATMVQNYSRLAAFKTSPDDKVGGTSTDPLEFSRINFGHDAYDYAENVLLKSRAFGAVHRGPLTTVFGPSQLPTLASALSGLPSLRVSFRTRRNYLETFLPNSGSSIRAMGGWATASLVLTRHSAKHTSLALSIPDAIISSSSKEIETFTPIILDNDIDRVAFGTEQGLPVCYAEIREYNLGDKRLLTVGRGEDIFIGIIVTVAIKKDAQVFFSKLIEAELAGKYPALAHVIGRIQKLEVSEVVDVVSTSVRNGAQ
;
A
#
# COMPACT_ATOMS: atom_id res chain seq x y z
N MET A 1 22.30 5.30 32.27
CA MET A 1 22.52 4.40 31.11
C MET A 1 21.51 3.25 31.20
N PRO A 2 20.31 3.34 30.58
CA PRO A 2 19.55 2.15 30.25
C PRO A 2 19.98 1.65 28.87
N VAL A 3 20.27 0.36 28.83
CA VAL A 3 20.74 -0.42 27.68
C VAL A 3 19.61 -0.57 26.66
N PHE A 4 19.73 0.04 25.48
CA PHE A 4 18.91 -0.32 24.32
C PHE A 4 19.72 -1.28 23.43
N SER A 5 19.69 -2.58 23.73
CA SER A 5 20.18 -3.61 22.78
C SER A 5 19.55 -5.02 22.93
N ASP A 6 18.39 -5.17 23.59
CA ASP A 6 17.71 -6.48 23.76
C ASP A 6 16.61 -6.76 22.73
N ALA A 7 16.46 -5.94 21.69
CA ALA A 7 15.47 -6.15 20.64
C ALA A 7 15.89 -7.33 19.76
N LYS A 8 15.30 -8.51 20.01
CA LYS A 8 15.59 -9.74 19.26
C LYS A 8 14.70 -9.86 18.01
N PRO A 9 15.25 -10.32 16.87
CA PRO A 9 14.45 -10.64 15.69
C PRO A 9 13.60 -11.89 15.94
N LEU A 10 12.38 -11.90 15.42
CA LEU A 10 11.58 -13.13 15.30
C LEU A 10 12.16 -14.00 14.17
N ARG A 11 12.00 -15.32 14.30
CA ARG A 11 12.15 -16.28 13.19
C ARG A 11 10.80 -16.48 12.54
N VAL A 12 10.65 -15.95 11.33
CA VAL A 12 9.42 -16.04 10.54
C VAL A 12 9.53 -17.12 9.48
N LEU A 13 8.55 -18.01 9.42
CA LEU A 13 8.45 -19.07 8.43
C LEU A 13 7.30 -18.77 7.46
N ILE A 14 7.59 -18.73 6.16
CA ILE A 14 6.61 -18.44 5.11
C ILE A 14 6.46 -19.66 4.21
N ALA A 15 5.24 -20.19 4.10
CA ALA A 15 4.91 -21.25 3.16
C ALA A 15 4.45 -20.65 1.83
N GLY A 16 5.29 -20.73 0.80
CA GLY A 16 5.02 -20.23 -0.56
C GLY A 16 5.80 -18.97 -0.93
N ALA A 17 6.46 -18.99 -2.09
CA ALA A 17 7.21 -17.87 -2.65
C ALA A 17 6.47 -17.18 -3.81
N GLY A 18 5.15 -17.06 -3.71
CA GLY A 18 4.36 -16.20 -4.61
C GLY A 18 4.52 -14.72 -4.28
N ILE A 19 3.81 -13.86 -5.01
CA ILE A 19 3.84 -12.38 -4.83
C ILE A 19 3.64 -11.98 -3.36
N GLY A 20 2.60 -12.50 -2.70
CA GLY A 20 2.31 -12.17 -1.30
C GLY A 20 3.40 -12.65 -0.33
N GLY A 21 3.89 -13.89 -0.50
CA GLY A 21 4.92 -14.47 0.35
C GLY A 21 6.26 -13.74 0.24
N LEU A 22 6.67 -13.38 -0.99
CA LEU A 22 7.87 -12.59 -1.24
C LEU A 22 7.75 -11.17 -0.68
N PHE A 23 6.61 -10.50 -0.89
CA PHE A 23 6.40 -9.16 -0.35
C PHE A 23 6.36 -9.13 1.19
N ALA A 24 5.71 -10.12 1.82
CA ALA A 24 5.72 -10.31 3.26
C ALA A 24 7.16 -10.54 3.78
N ALA A 25 7.96 -11.33 3.07
CA ALA A 25 9.35 -11.56 3.43
C ALA A 25 10.17 -10.27 3.41
N ILE A 26 10.06 -9.46 2.34
CA ILE A 26 10.73 -8.15 2.23
C ILE A 26 10.31 -7.24 3.38
N SER A 27 9.01 -7.12 3.62
CA SER A 27 8.46 -6.24 4.66
C SER A 27 8.95 -6.62 6.05
N LEU A 28 8.97 -7.92 6.37
CA LEU A 28 9.39 -8.42 7.69
C LEU A 28 10.91 -8.41 7.87
N ARG A 29 11.72 -8.62 6.82
CA ARG A 29 13.17 -8.41 6.92
C ARG A 29 13.52 -6.93 7.07
N HIS A 30 12.80 -6.02 6.41
CA HIS A 30 12.98 -4.58 6.59
C HIS A 30 12.62 -4.16 8.02
N ALA A 31 11.63 -4.81 8.63
CA ALA A 31 11.32 -4.67 10.05
C ALA A 31 12.35 -5.31 10.99
N GLY A 32 13.41 -5.95 10.46
CA GLY A 32 14.55 -6.47 11.19
C GLY A 32 14.47 -7.96 11.57
N HIS A 33 13.52 -8.73 11.02
CA HIS A 33 13.33 -10.15 11.37
C HIS A 33 14.14 -11.12 10.51
N HIS A 34 14.30 -12.35 11.00
CA HIS A 34 14.89 -13.45 10.23
C HIS A 34 13.79 -14.21 9.49
N VAL A 35 13.84 -14.21 8.16
CA VAL A 35 12.77 -14.79 7.33
C VAL A 35 13.27 -15.98 6.53
N GLU A 36 12.54 -17.09 6.60
CA GLU A 36 12.75 -18.28 5.78
C GLU A 36 11.48 -18.59 4.98
N ILE A 37 11.62 -18.75 3.66
CA ILE A 37 10.53 -19.05 2.73
C ILE A 37 10.69 -20.49 2.23
N PHE A 38 9.61 -21.26 2.25
CA PHE A 38 9.58 -22.66 1.79
C PHE A 38 8.71 -22.75 0.54
N GLU A 39 9.33 -23.05 -0.60
CA GLU A 39 8.68 -23.09 -1.91
C GLU A 39 8.76 -24.50 -2.51
N SER A 40 7.64 -24.99 -3.01
CA SER A 40 7.53 -26.35 -3.57
C SER A 40 8.21 -26.52 -4.93
N SER A 41 8.26 -25.45 -5.73
CA SER A 41 8.75 -25.47 -7.11
C SER A 41 10.26 -25.25 -7.21
N ARG A 42 10.77 -25.31 -8.44
CA ARG A 42 12.15 -24.92 -8.80
C ARG A 42 12.19 -23.54 -9.48
N PHE A 43 11.08 -22.82 -9.54
CA PHE A 43 10.87 -21.67 -10.43
C PHE A 43 11.16 -21.96 -11.92
N ALA A 44 11.06 -23.22 -12.35
CA ALA A 44 11.44 -23.64 -13.71
C ALA A 44 10.41 -23.25 -14.79
N THR A 45 9.19 -22.90 -14.41
CA THR A 45 8.09 -22.51 -15.31
C THR A 45 7.11 -21.62 -14.55
N GLU A 46 7.36 -20.32 -14.51
CA GLU A 46 6.24 -19.37 -14.40
C GLU A 46 5.79 -19.07 -15.83
N LEU A 47 4.52 -19.30 -16.14
CA LEU A 47 3.95 -19.02 -17.45
C LEU A 47 3.11 -17.75 -17.42
N GLY A 48 3.26 -16.98 -18.50
CA GLY A 48 2.81 -15.62 -18.75
C GLY A 48 1.37 -15.30 -18.36
N ALA A 49 1.24 -14.54 -17.29
CA ALA A 49 0.08 -13.71 -17.02
C ALA A 49 0.57 -12.30 -16.78
N ALA A 50 -0.14 -11.28 -17.26
CA ALA A 50 0.11 -9.93 -16.80
C ALA A 50 -0.70 -9.61 -15.52
N ILE A 51 -0.25 -8.59 -14.81
CA ILE A 51 -0.82 -8.09 -13.57
C ILE A 51 -0.82 -6.56 -13.59
N HIS A 52 -1.78 -5.96 -12.90
CA HIS A 52 -1.90 -4.52 -12.78
C HIS A 52 -1.33 -4.11 -11.41
N LEU A 53 -0.60 -3.01 -11.41
CA LEU A 53 0.01 -2.39 -10.22
C LEU A 53 -0.66 -1.03 -10.00
N PRO A 54 -1.86 -1.02 -9.38
CA PRO A 54 -2.56 0.22 -9.09
C PRO A 54 -1.82 1.05 -8.04
N PRO A 55 -2.16 2.35 -7.88
CA PRO A 55 -1.45 3.28 -7.00
C PRO A 55 -1.24 2.81 -5.55
N ASN A 56 -2.22 2.13 -4.96
CA ASN A 56 -2.12 1.59 -3.59
C ASN A 56 -1.04 0.51 -3.46
N VAL A 57 -0.78 -0.26 -4.52
CA VAL A 57 0.27 -1.30 -4.54
C VAL A 57 1.59 -0.73 -5.01
N ASN A 58 1.57 0.14 -6.02
CA ASN A 58 2.77 0.78 -6.53
C ASN A 58 3.48 1.55 -5.39
N GLY A 59 2.73 2.26 -4.54
CA GLY A 59 3.29 2.90 -3.35
C GLY A 59 3.92 1.95 -2.34
N LEU A 60 3.36 0.75 -2.16
CA LEU A 60 3.93 -0.27 -1.27
C LEU A 60 5.21 -0.89 -1.85
N LEU A 61 5.30 -1.05 -3.18
CA LEU A 61 6.53 -1.47 -3.86
C LEU A 61 7.64 -0.42 -3.68
N HIS A 62 7.32 0.86 -3.91
CA HIS A 62 8.25 1.98 -3.68
C HIS A 62 8.76 2.01 -2.24
N ARG A 63 7.88 1.78 -1.24
CA ARG A 63 8.27 1.72 0.18
C ARG A 63 9.34 0.67 0.46
N VAL A 64 9.34 -0.45 -0.28
CA VAL A 64 10.34 -1.51 -0.11
C VAL A 64 11.50 -1.40 -1.11
N GLY A 65 11.65 -0.26 -1.79
CA GLY A 65 12.74 0.01 -2.72
C GLY A 65 12.59 -0.65 -4.08
N ILE A 66 11.39 -1.13 -4.43
CA ILE A 66 11.08 -1.65 -5.76
C ILE A 66 10.37 -0.55 -6.53
N ASN A 67 10.93 -0.14 -7.67
CA ASN A 67 10.40 0.93 -8.51
C ASN A 67 9.83 0.33 -9.82
N PRO A 68 8.51 0.08 -9.93
CA PRO A 68 7.88 -0.43 -11.16
C PRO A 68 8.16 0.38 -12.43
N GLU A 69 8.44 1.66 -12.28
CA GLU A 69 8.83 2.56 -13.36
C GLU A 69 10.19 2.18 -13.99
N GLU A 70 11.03 1.42 -13.28
CA GLU A 70 12.39 1.07 -13.69
C GLU A 70 12.51 -0.34 -14.29
N PHE A 71 11.48 -1.20 -14.20
CA PHE A 71 11.51 -2.54 -14.80
C PHE A 71 10.28 -2.82 -15.66
N ASN A 72 10.47 -2.91 -16.97
CA ASN A 72 9.59 -3.48 -18.00
C ASN A 72 8.05 -3.21 -17.91
N CYS A 73 7.59 -2.24 -17.13
CA CYS A 73 6.18 -1.94 -16.95
C CYS A 73 5.71 -0.89 -17.94
N ASN A 74 4.41 -0.90 -18.21
CA ASN A 74 3.72 0.08 -19.03
C ASN A 74 2.91 1.02 -18.14
N ASP A 75 2.84 2.30 -18.50
CA ASP A 75 1.84 3.21 -17.91
C ASP A 75 0.45 2.81 -18.38
N ALA A 76 -0.50 2.74 -17.45
CA ALA A 76 -1.91 2.72 -17.80
C ALA A 76 -2.33 4.16 -18.13
N GLU A 77 -2.64 4.43 -19.40
CA GLU A 77 -3.02 5.77 -19.87
C GLU A 77 -4.54 5.89 -20.07
N PHE A 78 -5.18 4.83 -20.55
CA PHE A 78 -6.61 4.81 -20.83
C PHE A 78 -7.26 3.54 -20.30
N VAL A 79 -8.50 3.66 -19.85
CA VAL A 79 -9.39 2.52 -19.63
C VAL A 79 -10.58 2.70 -20.56
N THR A 80 -10.74 1.79 -21.52
CA THR A 80 -11.80 1.87 -22.52
C THR A 80 -12.67 0.62 -22.49
N VAL A 81 -13.99 0.83 -22.48
CA VAL A 81 -14.99 -0.22 -22.66
C VAL A 81 -15.49 -0.17 -24.10
N TYR A 82 -15.39 -1.28 -24.80
CA TYR A 82 -15.94 -1.52 -26.13
C TYR A 82 -17.10 -2.51 -26.05
N ASP A 83 -18.07 -2.38 -26.94
CA ASP A 83 -19.00 -3.49 -27.21
C ASP A 83 -18.34 -4.55 -28.11
N SER A 84 -19.03 -5.68 -28.34
CA SER A 84 -18.51 -6.77 -29.16
C SER A 84 -18.28 -6.38 -30.63
N GLN A 85 -18.90 -5.30 -31.11
CA GLN A 85 -18.76 -4.81 -32.48
C GLN A 85 -17.62 -3.79 -32.63
N GLY A 86 -16.99 -3.37 -31.53
CA GLY A 86 -15.88 -2.41 -31.50
C GLY A 86 -16.31 -0.96 -31.37
N ASN A 87 -17.58 -0.69 -31.03
CA ASN A 87 -17.99 0.67 -30.68
C ASN A 87 -17.52 1.00 -29.27
N VAL A 88 -17.05 2.23 -29.07
CA VAL A 88 -16.65 2.72 -27.75
C VAL A 88 -17.90 3.00 -26.92
N VAL A 89 -18.07 2.25 -25.82
CA VAL A 89 -19.13 2.46 -24.82
C VAL A 89 -18.70 3.53 -23.82
N SER A 90 -17.45 3.47 -23.34
CA SER A 90 -16.88 4.50 -22.49
C SER A 90 -15.35 4.54 -22.59
N THR A 91 -14.75 5.72 -22.44
CA THR A 91 -13.30 5.88 -22.32
C THR A 91 -13.02 6.78 -21.14
N LYS A 92 -12.01 6.42 -20.35
CA LYS A 92 -11.48 7.25 -19.27
C LYS A 92 -9.98 7.43 -19.44
N ASP A 93 -9.56 8.69 -19.45
CA ASP A 93 -8.16 9.09 -19.39
C ASP A 93 -7.67 9.00 -17.94
N VAL A 94 -6.71 8.13 -17.69
CA VAL A 94 -6.16 7.86 -16.36
C VAL A 94 -4.72 8.37 -16.20
N ARG A 95 -4.17 9.08 -17.19
CA ARG A 95 -2.81 9.66 -17.12
C ARG A 95 -2.66 10.65 -15.96
N ASN A 96 -3.74 11.35 -15.63
CA ASN A 96 -3.79 12.31 -14.54
C ASN A 96 -4.03 11.69 -13.16
N LEU A 97 -4.11 10.36 -13.04
CA LEU A 97 -4.27 9.70 -11.74
C LEU A 97 -3.14 10.05 -10.75
N ARG A 98 -1.93 10.35 -11.25
CA ARG A 98 -0.81 10.83 -10.42
C ARG A 98 -1.07 12.15 -9.69
N ASN A 99 -2.03 12.95 -10.16
CA ASN A 99 -2.42 14.20 -9.50
C ASN A 99 -3.35 13.92 -8.30
N VAL A 100 -4.01 12.76 -8.29
CA VAL A 100 -4.97 12.34 -7.27
C VAL A 100 -4.34 11.33 -6.30
N TYR A 101 -3.46 10.46 -6.80
CA TYR A 101 -2.76 9.43 -6.05
C TYR A 101 -1.24 9.62 -6.17
N PRO A 102 -0.45 9.30 -5.12
CA PRO A 102 0.99 9.55 -5.16
C PRO A 102 1.78 8.76 -6.19
N TYR A 103 1.25 7.63 -6.65
CA TYR A 103 1.93 6.71 -7.56
C TYR A 103 1.07 6.45 -8.80
N PRO A 104 1.67 6.29 -9.99
CA PRO A 104 0.93 6.00 -11.21
C PRO A 104 0.41 4.55 -11.21
N TRP A 105 -0.54 4.27 -12.08
CA TRP A 105 -1.03 2.92 -12.33
C TRP A 105 -0.17 2.27 -13.41
N LYS A 106 0.50 1.17 -13.07
CA LYS A 106 1.34 0.40 -14.00
C LYS A 106 0.71 -0.92 -14.42
N LEU A 107 1.08 -1.39 -15.61
CA LEU A 107 0.74 -2.68 -16.18
C LEU A 107 2.04 -3.48 -16.32
N SER A 108 2.11 -4.67 -15.72
CA SER A 108 3.36 -5.43 -15.60
C SER A 108 3.17 -6.87 -16.04
N HIS A 109 4.23 -7.47 -16.57
CA HIS A 109 4.27 -8.91 -16.73
C HIS A 109 4.51 -9.55 -15.35
N ARG A 110 3.73 -10.55 -14.95
CA ARG A 110 3.77 -11.11 -13.58
C ARG A 110 5.14 -11.68 -13.22
N ILE A 111 5.85 -12.27 -14.18
CA ILE A 111 7.22 -12.78 -13.97
C ILE A 111 8.18 -11.65 -13.62
N ASP A 112 8.07 -10.51 -14.30
CA ASP A 112 8.99 -9.39 -14.11
C ASP A 112 8.82 -8.80 -12.69
N LEU A 113 7.57 -8.69 -12.21
CA LEU A 113 7.27 -8.36 -10.82
C LEU A 113 7.78 -9.43 -9.83
N HIS A 114 7.57 -10.72 -10.13
CA HIS A 114 8.02 -11.82 -9.28
C HIS A 114 9.54 -11.82 -9.11
N GLU A 115 10.28 -11.65 -10.21
CA GLU A 115 11.74 -11.58 -10.21
C GLU A 115 12.23 -10.35 -9.43
N ALA A 116 11.60 -9.19 -9.59
CA ALA A 116 11.92 -8.00 -8.80
C ALA A 116 11.72 -8.24 -7.30
N LEU A 117 10.60 -8.84 -6.90
CA LEU A 117 10.32 -9.21 -5.51
C LEU A 117 11.30 -10.25 -4.98
N LYS A 118 11.59 -11.30 -5.76
CA LYS A 118 12.52 -12.35 -5.39
C LYS A 118 13.92 -11.77 -5.17
N HIS A 119 14.38 -10.92 -6.08
CA HIS A 119 15.66 -10.23 -5.98
C HIS A 119 15.73 -9.37 -4.70
N ALA A 120 14.73 -8.51 -4.47
CA ALA A 120 14.65 -7.67 -3.28
C ALA A 120 14.61 -8.47 -1.96
N ALA A 121 13.94 -9.63 -1.95
CA ALA A 121 13.85 -10.49 -0.77
C ALA A 121 15.21 -11.07 -0.35
N VAL A 122 16.07 -11.42 -1.33
CA VAL A 122 17.31 -12.19 -1.09
C VAL A 122 18.61 -11.39 -1.24
N THR A 123 18.55 -10.16 -1.76
CA THR A 123 19.75 -9.31 -1.91
C THR A 123 20.26 -8.80 -0.55
N PRO A 124 21.59 -8.76 -0.31
CA PRO A 124 22.16 -8.11 0.87
C PRO A 124 22.02 -6.58 0.89
N ASP A 125 21.71 -5.95 -0.25
CA ASP A 125 21.71 -4.48 -0.37
C ASP A 125 20.48 -3.82 0.29
N GLY A 126 19.43 -4.59 0.55
CA GLY A 126 18.20 -4.13 1.22
C GLY A 126 18.30 -4.13 2.75
N PRO A 127 17.47 -3.34 3.47
CA PRO A 127 17.40 -3.34 4.92
C PRO A 127 17.19 -4.72 5.55
N GLY A 128 17.86 -4.95 6.69
CA GLY A 128 17.79 -6.20 7.44
C GLY A 128 18.46 -7.39 6.75
N ARG A 129 18.42 -8.55 7.39
CA ARG A 129 19.07 -9.76 6.87
C ARG A 129 18.33 -10.30 5.63
N PRO A 130 19.02 -10.71 4.56
CA PRO A 130 18.40 -11.40 3.42
C PRO A 130 17.53 -12.58 3.84
N ALA A 131 16.36 -12.69 3.22
CA ALA A 131 15.51 -13.86 3.38
C ALA A 131 16.18 -15.10 2.77
N VAL A 132 15.95 -16.26 3.37
CA VAL A 132 16.45 -17.55 2.85
C VAL A 132 15.31 -18.27 2.14
N ILE A 133 15.47 -18.60 0.86
CA ILE A 133 14.48 -19.35 0.09
C ILE A 133 14.91 -20.82 -0.02
N HIS A 134 14.11 -21.71 0.54
CA HIS A 134 14.26 -23.15 0.45
C HIS A 134 13.36 -23.69 -0.68
N LEU A 135 13.95 -23.98 -1.82
CA LEU A 135 13.25 -24.59 -2.96
C LEU A 135 13.00 -26.08 -2.72
N ARG A 136 12.03 -26.65 -3.46
CA ARG A 136 11.59 -28.05 -3.33
C ARG A 136 11.23 -28.44 -1.90
N SER A 137 10.72 -27.48 -1.13
CA SER A 137 10.32 -27.68 0.25
C SER A 137 8.81 -27.51 0.31
N ARG A 138 8.09 -28.56 -0.09
CA ARG A 138 6.62 -28.56 -0.08
C ARG A 138 6.13 -28.63 1.35
N VAL A 139 5.43 -27.59 1.77
CA VAL A 139 4.75 -27.55 3.07
C VAL A 139 3.44 -28.33 2.99
N VAL A 140 3.16 -29.17 3.98
CA VAL A 140 1.97 -30.02 4.06
C VAL A 140 1.11 -29.78 5.30
N GLY A 141 1.61 -28.97 6.25
CA GLY A 141 0.86 -28.54 7.42
C GLY A 141 1.66 -27.64 8.34
N CYS A 142 1.04 -27.22 9.45
CA CYS A 142 1.67 -26.41 10.50
C CYS A 142 1.12 -26.78 11.89
N ASP A 143 1.83 -26.36 12.94
CA ASP A 143 1.30 -26.24 14.30
C ASP A 143 1.22 -24.74 14.65
N CYS A 144 0.02 -24.30 15.05
CA CYS A 144 -0.26 -22.90 15.36
C CYS A 144 0.18 -22.48 16.77
N ASN A 145 0.23 -23.41 17.73
CA ASN A 145 0.55 -23.13 19.14
C ASN A 145 2.03 -23.35 19.44
N GLY A 146 2.63 -24.36 18.81
CA GLY A 146 4.08 -24.51 18.67
C GLY A 146 4.51 -24.10 17.26
N PRO A 147 4.57 -22.79 16.93
CA PRO A 147 4.69 -22.27 15.57
C PRO A 147 5.74 -23.03 14.75
N SER A 148 5.27 -23.86 13.82
CA SER A 148 6.15 -24.67 12.98
C SER A 148 5.50 -25.04 11.65
N LEU A 149 6.34 -25.34 10.65
CA LEU A 149 5.95 -25.89 9.36
C LEU A 149 6.36 -27.35 9.25
N LYS A 150 5.46 -28.19 8.71
CA LYS A 150 5.74 -29.59 8.37
C LYS A 150 5.95 -29.71 6.87
N LEU A 151 7.08 -30.29 6.46
CA LEU A 151 7.41 -30.56 5.06
C LEU A 151 6.97 -31.97 4.64
N ASP A 152 6.82 -32.20 3.34
CA ASP A 152 6.44 -33.50 2.77
C ASP A 152 7.48 -34.61 2.99
N ASP A 153 8.75 -34.23 3.15
CA ASP A 153 9.84 -35.14 3.53
C ASP A 153 9.89 -35.50 5.02
N GLY A 154 8.93 -35.01 5.81
CA GLY A 154 8.78 -35.32 7.23
C GLY A 154 9.53 -34.39 8.17
N ARG A 155 10.35 -33.45 7.67
CA ARG A 155 11.00 -32.43 8.53
C ARG A 155 9.97 -31.47 9.12
N THR A 156 10.25 -31.03 10.35
CA THR A 156 9.50 -29.95 11.03
C THR A 156 10.45 -28.79 11.27
N ILE A 157 10.05 -27.61 10.81
CA ILE A 157 10.83 -26.37 10.99
C ILE A 157 10.09 -25.50 12.01
N THR A 158 10.75 -25.17 13.12
CA THR A 158 10.18 -24.31 14.16
C THR A 158 10.54 -22.85 13.95
N GLY A 159 9.65 -21.94 14.37
CA GLY A 159 9.83 -20.49 14.32
C GLY A 159 8.99 -19.81 15.39
N ASP A 160 8.84 -18.49 15.29
CA ASP A 160 8.01 -17.68 16.19
C ASP A 160 6.69 -17.25 15.54
N LEU A 161 6.68 -17.12 14.20
CA LEU A 161 5.53 -16.75 13.39
C LEU A 161 5.49 -17.59 12.11
N VAL A 162 4.33 -18.17 11.79
CA VAL A 162 4.08 -18.93 10.57
C VAL A 162 3.11 -18.16 9.67
N ILE A 163 3.45 -18.02 8.39
CA ILE A 163 2.62 -17.35 7.38
C ILE A 163 2.31 -18.33 6.25
N GLY A 164 1.03 -18.65 6.07
CA GLY A 164 0.52 -19.38 4.92
C GLY A 164 0.30 -18.45 3.73
N ALA A 165 1.20 -18.53 2.75
CA ALA A 165 1.14 -17.80 1.47
C ALA A 165 1.10 -18.79 0.28
N ASP A 166 0.56 -19.98 0.50
CA ASP A 166 0.60 -21.16 -0.37
C ASP A 166 -0.57 -21.23 -1.37
N GLY A 167 -1.22 -20.09 -1.61
CA GLY A 167 -2.12 -19.86 -2.72
C GLY A 167 -3.50 -20.53 -2.60
N VAL A 168 -4.20 -20.63 -3.73
CA VAL A 168 -5.60 -21.11 -3.77
C VAL A 168 -5.75 -22.57 -3.29
N HIS A 169 -4.71 -23.39 -3.43
CA HIS A 169 -4.64 -24.79 -2.98
C HIS A 169 -3.96 -24.95 -1.61
N SER A 170 -4.03 -23.92 -0.77
CA SER A 170 -3.36 -23.86 0.53
C SER A 170 -3.58 -25.10 1.38
N ALA A 171 -2.48 -25.74 1.80
CA ALA A 171 -2.47 -26.84 2.75
C ALA A 171 -2.66 -26.33 4.19
N LEU A 172 -2.26 -25.09 4.47
CA LEU A 172 -2.37 -24.46 5.80
C LEU A 172 -3.78 -23.93 6.08
N ARG A 173 -4.56 -23.56 5.06
CA ARG A 173 -5.88 -22.94 5.23
C ARG A 173 -6.79 -23.69 6.20
N ARG A 174 -6.97 -24.99 5.99
CA ARG A 174 -7.81 -25.86 6.85
C ARG A 174 -7.34 -25.93 8.30
N ILE A 175 -6.04 -25.73 8.55
CA ILE A 175 -5.44 -25.80 9.89
C ILE A 175 -5.65 -24.46 10.60
N VAL A 176 -5.35 -23.35 9.93
CA VAL A 176 -5.40 -22.01 10.51
C VAL A 176 -6.84 -21.51 10.63
N ALA A 177 -7.63 -21.61 9.55
CA ALA A 177 -9.02 -21.15 9.55
C ALA A 177 -9.96 -22.12 10.28
N GLN A 178 -9.50 -23.34 10.57
CA GLN A 178 -10.30 -24.43 11.16
C GLN A 178 -11.56 -24.77 10.35
N GLU A 179 -11.55 -24.41 9.06
CA GLU A 179 -12.61 -24.69 8.11
C GLU A 179 -12.00 -25.06 6.76
N ASP A 180 -12.65 -25.99 6.07
CA ASP A 180 -12.27 -26.39 4.71
C ASP A 180 -13.51 -26.31 3.82
N ILE A 181 -13.87 -25.08 3.47
CA ILE A 181 -15.00 -24.83 2.58
C ILE A 181 -14.52 -25.10 1.15
N ALA A 182 -15.08 -26.16 0.56
CA ALA A 182 -14.84 -26.49 -0.85
C ALA A 182 -15.20 -25.28 -1.73
N PRO A 183 -14.38 -24.97 -2.75
CA PRO A 183 -14.71 -23.93 -3.70
C PRO A 183 -15.96 -24.31 -4.49
N THR A 184 -16.76 -23.31 -4.82
CA THR A 184 -17.92 -23.47 -5.69
C THR A 184 -17.61 -22.90 -7.07
N PRO A 185 -17.96 -23.59 -8.16
CA PRO A 185 -17.88 -23.01 -9.50
C PRO A 185 -18.61 -21.67 -9.56
N SER A 186 -17.96 -20.63 -10.09
CA SER A 186 -18.58 -19.31 -10.22
C SER A 186 -19.50 -19.20 -11.44
N GLY A 187 -19.60 -20.27 -12.26
CA GLY A 187 -20.29 -20.26 -13.56
C GLY A 187 -19.45 -19.73 -14.72
N GLY A 188 -18.20 -19.32 -14.47
CA GLY A 188 -17.30 -18.75 -15.47
C GLY A 188 -15.97 -19.47 -15.60
N SER A 189 -15.38 -19.33 -16.77
CA SER A 189 -14.02 -19.73 -17.12
C SER A 189 -13.27 -18.56 -17.76
N ALA A 190 -11.95 -18.63 -17.78
CA ALA A 190 -11.09 -17.65 -18.45
C ALA A 190 -10.05 -18.35 -19.33
N PHE A 191 -9.96 -17.97 -20.61
CA PHE A 191 -8.72 -18.22 -21.35
C PHE A 191 -7.69 -17.15 -21.01
N ARG A 192 -6.43 -17.54 -20.91
CA ARG A 192 -5.30 -16.63 -20.71
C ARG A 192 -4.17 -16.97 -21.65
N PHE A 193 -3.59 -15.95 -22.26
CA PHE A 193 -2.45 -16.04 -23.16
C PHE A 193 -1.87 -14.64 -23.43
N LEU A 194 -0.72 -14.62 -24.10
CA LEU A 194 -0.05 -13.41 -24.57
C LEU A 194 0.03 -13.44 -26.11
N ILE A 195 0.05 -12.26 -26.72
CA ILE A 195 0.32 -12.11 -28.15
C ILE A 195 1.45 -11.07 -28.30
N PRO A 196 2.54 -11.37 -29.03
CA PRO A 196 3.56 -10.37 -29.34
C PRO A 196 2.96 -9.18 -30.08
N ILE A 197 3.21 -7.96 -29.59
CA ILE A 197 2.64 -6.73 -30.16
C ILE A 197 3.08 -6.53 -31.61
N SER A 198 4.32 -6.92 -31.96
CA SER A 198 4.80 -6.86 -33.35
C SER A 198 3.91 -7.61 -34.35
N LYS A 199 3.38 -8.78 -33.98
CA LYS A 199 2.45 -9.54 -34.84
C LYS A 199 1.13 -8.80 -35.06
N VAL A 200 0.67 -8.08 -34.03
CA VAL A 200 -0.57 -7.29 -34.07
C VAL A 200 -0.38 -6.04 -34.94
N GLU A 201 0.79 -5.42 -34.87
CA GLU A 201 1.15 -4.25 -35.67
C GLU A 201 1.35 -4.59 -37.15
N GLU A 202 1.91 -5.74 -37.49
CA GLU A 202 2.14 -6.15 -38.89
C GLU A 202 0.85 -6.33 -39.70
N ASN A 203 -0.27 -6.67 -39.05
CA ASN A 203 -1.55 -6.88 -39.71
C ASN A 203 -2.43 -5.60 -39.70
N PRO A 204 -2.79 -5.04 -40.87
CA PRO A 204 -3.63 -3.84 -40.97
C PRO A 204 -4.99 -3.94 -40.27
N GLU A 205 -5.60 -5.13 -40.23
CA GLU A 205 -6.91 -5.35 -39.61
C GLU A 205 -6.85 -5.21 -38.08
N THR A 206 -5.73 -5.61 -37.47
CA THR A 206 -5.56 -5.63 -36.01
C THR A 206 -4.79 -4.43 -35.47
N ARG A 207 -3.95 -3.78 -36.27
CA ARG A 207 -3.16 -2.61 -35.87
C ARG A 207 -4.02 -1.49 -35.27
N GLN A 208 -5.23 -1.29 -35.79
CA GLN A 208 -6.17 -0.30 -35.27
C GLN A 208 -6.58 -0.54 -33.81
N LEU A 209 -6.50 -1.79 -33.33
CA LEU A 209 -6.79 -2.16 -31.94
C LEU A 209 -5.66 -1.72 -30.99
N LEU A 210 -4.52 -1.24 -31.51
CA LEU A 210 -3.40 -0.69 -30.73
C LEU A 210 -3.27 0.83 -30.87
N ALA A 211 -4.32 1.53 -31.35
CA ALA A 211 -4.24 2.95 -31.66
C ALA A 211 -3.91 3.86 -30.45
N ARG A 212 -4.12 3.38 -29.22
CA ARG A 212 -3.83 4.11 -27.99
C ARG A 212 -2.77 3.38 -27.16
N PRO A 213 -1.59 3.99 -26.94
CA PRO A 213 -0.59 3.46 -26.01
C PRO A 213 -1.15 3.32 -24.60
N GLY A 214 -0.70 2.29 -23.87
CA GLY A 214 -1.04 2.11 -22.45
C GLY A 214 -2.54 1.88 -22.18
N GLU A 215 -3.31 1.48 -23.19
CA GLU A 215 -4.75 1.27 -23.05
C GLU A 215 -5.08 -0.09 -22.42
N LEU A 216 -5.86 -0.04 -21.34
CA LEU A 216 -6.56 -1.20 -20.79
C LEU A 216 -7.94 -1.27 -21.42
N GLN A 217 -8.13 -2.27 -22.28
CA GLN A 217 -9.36 -2.48 -23.02
C GLN A 217 -10.22 -3.54 -22.34
N LEU A 218 -11.50 -3.22 -22.19
CA LEU A 218 -12.55 -4.12 -21.76
C LEU A 218 -13.52 -4.27 -22.92
N TRP A 219 -13.62 -5.46 -23.51
CA TRP A 219 -14.56 -5.71 -24.60
C TRP A 219 -15.70 -6.59 -24.13
N ASP A 220 -16.92 -6.06 -24.21
CA ASP A 220 -18.13 -6.68 -23.69
C ASP A 220 -18.95 -7.35 -24.78
N GLY A 221 -19.18 -8.64 -24.59
CA GLY A 221 -20.12 -9.43 -25.38
C GLY A 221 -21.26 -9.97 -24.52
N THR A 222 -22.10 -10.77 -25.15
CA THR A 222 -23.22 -11.45 -24.51
C THR A 222 -22.69 -12.50 -23.52
N TYR A 223 -22.69 -12.15 -22.23
CA TYR A 223 -22.19 -12.98 -21.14
C TYR A 223 -20.70 -13.35 -21.26
N ARG A 224 -19.88 -12.48 -21.86
CA ARG A 224 -18.42 -12.71 -21.98
C ARG A 224 -17.67 -11.39 -22.06
N ARG A 225 -16.41 -11.40 -21.64
CA ARG A 225 -15.55 -10.20 -21.60
C ARG A 225 -14.11 -10.52 -21.96
N LEU A 226 -13.50 -9.70 -22.80
CA LEU A 226 -12.05 -9.70 -23.03
C LEU A 226 -11.42 -8.55 -22.25
N VAL A 227 -10.37 -8.83 -21.49
CA VAL A 227 -9.52 -7.82 -20.84
C VAL A 227 -8.16 -7.85 -21.52
N ILE A 228 -7.80 -6.76 -22.20
CA ILE A 228 -6.64 -6.68 -23.08
C ILE A 228 -5.79 -5.48 -22.69
N TYR A 229 -4.48 -5.66 -22.51
CA TYR A 229 -3.58 -4.54 -22.21
C TYR A 229 -2.11 -4.89 -22.50
N PRO A 230 -1.27 -3.89 -22.84
CA PRO A 230 0.15 -4.10 -23.09
C PRO A 230 0.94 -4.34 -21.79
N CYS A 231 1.99 -5.13 -21.89
CA CYS A 231 2.98 -5.33 -20.83
C CYS A 231 4.39 -5.50 -21.45
N ARG A 232 5.41 -5.57 -20.58
CA ARG A 232 6.82 -5.75 -20.98
C ARG A 232 7.27 -4.68 -22.00
N ASN A 233 7.18 -3.40 -21.63
CA ASN A 233 7.53 -2.26 -22.50
C ASN A 233 6.83 -2.28 -23.88
N ASN A 234 5.54 -2.62 -23.92
CA ASN A 234 4.77 -2.75 -25.17
C ASN A 234 5.31 -3.83 -26.12
N THR A 235 5.94 -4.89 -25.61
CA THR A 235 6.35 -6.02 -26.46
C THR A 235 5.32 -7.16 -26.46
N GLU A 236 4.52 -7.28 -25.40
CA GLU A 236 3.51 -8.34 -25.24
C GLU A 236 2.13 -7.75 -24.92
N LEU A 237 1.09 -8.32 -25.52
CA LEU A 237 -0.31 -7.98 -25.30
C LEU A 237 -0.97 -9.10 -24.49
N ASN A 238 -1.41 -8.79 -23.27
CA ASN A 238 -2.07 -9.75 -22.39
C ASN A 238 -3.55 -9.90 -22.72
N PHE A 239 -4.04 -11.14 -22.66
CA PHE A 239 -5.46 -11.47 -22.78
C PHE A 239 -5.97 -12.20 -21.55
N VAL A 240 -7.10 -11.73 -21.01
CA VAL A 240 -7.97 -12.50 -20.13
C VAL A 240 -9.35 -12.57 -20.77
N CYS A 241 -9.73 -13.75 -21.23
CA CYS A 241 -10.94 -13.98 -21.99
C CYS A 241 -11.96 -14.72 -21.13
N LEU A 242 -12.83 -13.98 -20.46
CA LEU A 242 -13.85 -14.50 -19.56
C LEU A 242 -15.12 -14.92 -20.33
N HIS A 243 -15.69 -16.07 -19.98
CA HIS A 243 -16.86 -16.67 -20.64
C HIS A 243 -17.56 -17.69 -19.71
N PRO A 244 -18.78 -18.14 -20.02
CA PRO A 244 -19.47 -19.15 -19.21
C PRO A 244 -18.72 -20.50 -19.22
N ASP A 245 -18.62 -21.16 -18.07
CA ASP A 245 -17.82 -22.39 -17.93
C ASP A 245 -18.35 -23.57 -18.76
N LYS A 246 -19.66 -23.59 -19.04
CA LYS A 246 -20.32 -24.57 -19.92
C LYS A 246 -19.85 -24.49 -21.38
N GLU A 247 -19.30 -23.36 -21.80
CA GLU A 247 -18.78 -23.18 -23.15
C GLU A 247 -17.32 -23.65 -23.28
N SER A 248 -16.69 -24.01 -22.15
CA SER A 248 -15.35 -24.60 -22.14
C SER A 248 -15.15 -25.73 -21.13
N GLU A 249 -15.30 -26.97 -21.60
CA GLU A 249 -15.00 -28.13 -20.76
C GLU A 249 -13.49 -28.34 -20.59
N GLY A 250 -13.02 -28.21 -19.35
CA GLY A 250 -11.68 -28.57 -18.89
C GLY A 250 -11.76 -29.07 -17.45
N SER A 251 -11.59 -30.38 -17.26
CA SER A 251 -11.77 -31.05 -15.97
C SER A 251 -10.58 -30.81 -15.02
N LYS A 252 -10.90 -30.50 -13.75
CA LYS A 252 -10.03 -30.24 -12.57
C LYS A 252 -9.46 -28.82 -12.44
N GLU A 253 -9.39 -28.37 -11.18
CA GLU A 253 -8.76 -27.12 -10.76
C GLU A 253 -7.26 -27.13 -11.08
N GLY A 254 -6.75 -26.12 -11.75
CA GLY A 254 -5.31 -25.99 -12.00
C GLY A 254 -4.97 -24.91 -13.02
N TRP A 255 -3.75 -24.37 -12.92
CA TRP A 255 -3.19 -23.34 -13.81
C TRP A 255 -2.86 -23.85 -15.23
N ASN A 256 -2.96 -25.17 -15.50
CA ASN A 256 -2.29 -25.83 -16.63
C ASN A 256 -3.22 -26.58 -17.60
N ASN A 257 -4.53 -26.32 -17.57
CA ASN A 257 -5.44 -26.91 -18.57
C ASN A 257 -5.25 -26.19 -19.91
N ALA A 258 -4.97 -26.95 -20.98
CA ALA A 258 -4.87 -26.41 -22.33
C ALA A 258 -6.28 -26.32 -22.96
N ALA A 259 -6.51 -25.29 -23.78
CA ALA A 259 -7.70 -25.20 -24.63
C ALA A 259 -7.28 -25.00 -26.08
N SER A 260 -8.15 -25.38 -27.02
CA SER A 260 -7.86 -25.23 -28.45
C SER A 260 -8.16 -23.81 -28.93
N LEU A 261 -7.42 -23.36 -29.96
CA LEU A 261 -7.73 -22.10 -30.64
C LEU A 261 -9.15 -22.09 -31.23
N GLU A 262 -9.60 -23.22 -31.78
CA GLU A 262 -10.96 -23.36 -32.32
C GLU A 262 -12.02 -23.05 -31.26
N GLN A 263 -11.82 -23.53 -30.04
CA GLN A 263 -12.70 -23.27 -28.92
C GLN A 263 -12.72 -21.79 -28.52
N VAL A 264 -11.55 -21.13 -28.48
CA VAL A 264 -11.47 -19.68 -28.25
C VAL A 264 -12.27 -18.93 -29.31
N LEU A 265 -12.06 -19.23 -30.59
CA LEU A 265 -12.77 -18.56 -31.69
C LEU A 265 -14.28 -18.81 -31.66
N LYS A 266 -14.71 -20.01 -31.29
CA LYS A 266 -16.13 -20.36 -31.12
C LYS A 266 -16.77 -19.56 -29.98
N VAL A 267 -16.11 -19.47 -28.83
CA VAL A 267 -16.59 -18.69 -27.68
C VAL A 267 -16.66 -17.20 -28.02
N TYR A 268 -15.76 -16.65 -28.82
CA TYR A 268 -15.75 -15.22 -29.14
C TYR A 268 -16.27 -14.90 -30.56
N ASP A 269 -17.13 -15.75 -31.13
CA ASP A 269 -17.61 -15.56 -32.52
C ASP A 269 -18.47 -14.30 -32.71
N GLU A 270 -19.14 -13.83 -31.67
CA GLU A 270 -19.94 -12.59 -31.73
C GLU A 270 -19.10 -11.32 -31.94
N PHE A 271 -17.78 -11.40 -31.73
CA PHE A 271 -16.90 -10.23 -31.78
C PHE A 271 -16.57 -9.83 -33.22
N CYS A 272 -16.29 -8.54 -33.41
CA CYS A 272 -16.00 -7.96 -34.72
C CYS A 272 -14.81 -8.65 -35.43
N PRO A 273 -14.77 -8.60 -36.78
CA PRO A 273 -13.72 -9.28 -37.55
C PRO A 273 -12.27 -8.95 -37.10
N PRO A 274 -11.91 -7.68 -36.78
CA PRO A 274 -10.60 -7.35 -36.24
C PRO A 274 -10.24 -8.11 -34.95
N MET A 275 -11.20 -8.24 -34.02
CA MET A 275 -10.96 -8.95 -32.76
C MET A 275 -10.76 -10.45 -33.01
N LYS A 276 -11.56 -11.05 -33.91
CA LYS A 276 -11.38 -12.46 -34.29
C LYS A 276 -10.05 -12.69 -35.01
N ALA A 277 -9.60 -11.75 -35.84
CA ALA A 277 -8.28 -11.80 -36.47
C ALA A 277 -7.16 -11.75 -35.42
N LEU A 278 -7.30 -10.90 -34.39
CA LEU A 278 -6.36 -10.80 -33.28
C LEU A 278 -6.29 -12.10 -32.46
N LEU A 279 -7.44 -12.69 -32.11
CA LEU A 279 -7.50 -13.96 -31.38
C LEU A 279 -6.83 -15.12 -32.14
N ARG A 280 -6.81 -15.11 -33.49
CA ARG A 280 -6.11 -16.13 -34.30
C ARG A 280 -4.59 -16.07 -34.21
N MET A 281 -4.01 -14.98 -33.68
CA MET A 281 -2.56 -14.79 -33.62
C MET A 281 -1.90 -15.47 -32.41
N VAL A 282 -2.71 -15.94 -31.45
CA VAL A 282 -2.21 -16.63 -30.26
C VAL A 282 -1.49 -17.92 -30.65
N ASN A 283 -0.39 -18.22 -29.95
CA ASN A 283 0.25 -19.52 -30.01
C ASN A 283 -0.67 -20.58 -29.34
N PRO A 284 -1.17 -21.60 -30.04
CA PRO A 284 -2.08 -22.59 -29.45
C PRO A 284 -1.51 -23.29 -28.19
N GLU A 285 -0.19 -23.45 -28.10
CA GLU A 285 0.47 -24.07 -26.94
C GLU A 285 0.44 -23.20 -25.68
N GLU A 286 0.23 -21.89 -25.85
CA GLU A 286 0.19 -20.91 -24.76
C GLU A 286 -1.24 -20.65 -24.23
N ILE A 287 -2.27 -21.18 -24.89
CA ILE A 287 -3.67 -21.02 -24.44
C ILE A 287 -3.90 -21.84 -23.17
N LYS A 288 -4.10 -21.14 -22.06
CA LYS A 288 -4.51 -21.76 -20.79
C LYS A 288 -5.97 -21.49 -20.49
N LEU A 289 -6.67 -22.51 -20.00
CA LEU A 289 -8.06 -22.44 -19.56
C LEU A 289 -8.12 -22.55 -18.04
N TRP A 290 -8.75 -21.56 -17.41
CA TRP A 290 -8.86 -21.45 -15.98
C TRP A 290 -10.32 -21.45 -15.59
N ARG A 291 -10.75 -22.47 -14.85
CA ARG A 291 -12.08 -22.45 -14.26
C ARG A 291 -12.09 -21.46 -13.11
N LEU A 292 -13.05 -20.53 -13.11
CA LEU A 292 -13.19 -19.55 -12.07
C LEU A 292 -13.99 -20.16 -10.91
N LEU A 293 -13.38 -20.11 -9.74
CA LEU A 293 -13.92 -20.68 -8.52
C LEU A 293 -14.14 -19.56 -7.52
N ASP A 294 -15.34 -19.51 -6.96
CA ASP A 294 -15.62 -18.66 -5.82
C ASP A 294 -15.46 -19.44 -4.53
N ARG A 295 -14.96 -18.76 -3.49
CA ARG A 295 -14.89 -19.28 -2.14
C ARG A 295 -15.51 -18.25 -1.21
N LYS A 296 -16.41 -18.73 -0.35
CA LYS A 296 -16.94 -17.91 0.74
C LYS A 296 -15.78 -17.36 1.58
N ALA A 297 -15.93 -16.13 2.06
CA ALA A 297 -14.98 -15.55 3.00
C ALA A 297 -14.84 -16.45 4.24
N LEU A 298 -13.59 -16.69 4.62
CA LEU A 298 -13.24 -17.49 5.80
C LEU A 298 -13.64 -16.75 7.09
N GLY A 299 -14.05 -17.47 8.13
CA GLY A 299 -14.37 -16.88 9.44
C GLY A 299 -13.18 -16.26 10.16
N THR A 300 -11.97 -16.79 9.93
CA THR A 300 -10.71 -16.26 10.47
C THR A 300 -9.54 -16.59 9.55
N TRP A 301 -8.50 -15.77 9.58
CA TRP A 301 -7.23 -16.02 8.90
C TRP A 301 -6.08 -16.27 9.87
N ILE A 302 -6.37 -16.35 11.17
CA ILE A 302 -5.37 -16.43 12.23
C ILE A 302 -5.69 -17.56 13.20
N SER A 303 -4.65 -18.18 13.74
CA SER A 303 -4.73 -19.16 14.81
C SER A 303 -3.38 -19.21 15.53
N GLY A 304 -3.37 -19.00 16.85
CA GLY A 304 -2.14 -18.94 17.64
C GLY A 304 -1.14 -17.95 17.03
N SER A 305 0.07 -18.45 16.72
CA SER A 305 1.14 -17.69 16.05
C SER A 305 1.22 -17.98 14.55
N SER A 306 0.09 -18.30 13.91
CA SER A 306 -0.01 -18.56 12.48
C SER A 306 -1.08 -17.69 11.80
N CYS A 307 -0.82 -17.23 10.58
CA CYS A 307 -1.81 -16.54 9.76
C CYS A 307 -1.78 -16.94 8.28
N LEU A 308 -2.84 -16.59 7.56
CA LEU A 308 -2.98 -16.75 6.11
C LEU A 308 -2.93 -15.37 5.41
N ILE A 309 -2.33 -15.34 4.22
CA ILE A 309 -2.28 -14.15 3.35
C ILE A 309 -2.63 -14.51 1.89
N GLY A 310 -2.99 -13.50 1.09
CA GLY A 310 -3.29 -13.66 -0.34
C GLY A 310 -4.35 -14.72 -0.60
N ASP A 311 -4.21 -15.47 -1.70
CA ASP A 311 -5.19 -16.50 -2.10
C ASP A 311 -5.34 -17.65 -1.08
N ALA A 312 -4.41 -17.80 -0.12
CA ALA A 312 -4.59 -18.73 0.99
C ALA A 312 -5.70 -18.27 1.95
N ALA A 313 -5.89 -16.95 2.10
CA ALA A 313 -6.89 -16.33 2.96
C ALA A 313 -8.14 -15.85 2.20
N HIS A 314 -7.95 -15.19 1.06
CA HIS A 314 -9.01 -14.46 0.35
C HIS A 314 -8.83 -14.55 -1.18
N PRO A 315 -9.04 -15.72 -1.80
CA PRO A 315 -8.90 -15.84 -3.25
C PRO A 315 -9.96 -15.01 -4.00
N PHE A 316 -9.54 -14.41 -5.11
CA PHE A 316 -10.37 -13.49 -5.91
C PHE A 316 -10.77 -14.09 -7.25
N LEU A 317 -11.98 -13.75 -7.70
CA LEU A 317 -12.28 -13.79 -9.14
C LEU A 317 -11.43 -12.72 -9.85
N PRO A 318 -10.97 -12.94 -11.09
CA PRO A 318 -10.00 -12.08 -11.75
C PRO A 318 -10.57 -10.73 -12.26
N HIS A 319 -11.83 -10.41 -11.94
CA HIS A 319 -12.56 -9.28 -12.54
C HIS A 319 -12.00 -7.90 -12.16
N GLN A 320 -11.35 -7.76 -11.00
CA GLN A 320 -10.79 -6.48 -10.52
C GLN A 320 -9.26 -6.40 -10.64
N GLY A 321 -8.58 -7.50 -10.97
CA GLY A 321 -7.11 -7.56 -10.95
C GLY A 321 -6.45 -7.34 -9.59
N GLN A 322 -7.20 -7.50 -8.50
CA GLN A 322 -6.77 -7.13 -7.15
C GLN A 322 -6.22 -8.27 -6.30
N GLY A 323 -6.21 -9.53 -6.76
CA GLY A 323 -5.73 -10.65 -5.95
C GLY A 323 -4.28 -10.47 -5.49
N GLY A 324 -3.35 -10.26 -6.43
CA GLY A 324 -1.96 -9.99 -6.11
C GLY A 324 -1.75 -8.68 -5.32
N ALA A 325 -2.57 -7.67 -5.62
CA ALA A 325 -2.56 -6.39 -4.92
C ALA A 325 -2.90 -6.55 -3.43
N GLN A 326 -3.95 -7.30 -3.10
CA GLN A 326 -4.36 -7.56 -1.72
C GLN A 326 -3.33 -8.43 -0.98
N ALA A 327 -2.69 -9.38 -1.67
CA ALA A 327 -1.59 -10.16 -1.09
C ALA A 327 -0.37 -9.29 -0.72
N ILE A 328 -0.07 -8.25 -1.52
CA ILE A 328 0.96 -7.25 -1.18
C ILE A 328 0.53 -6.40 0.03
N GLU A 329 -0.73 -5.95 0.06
CA GLU A 329 -1.28 -5.21 1.22
C GLU A 329 -1.20 -6.03 2.51
N ASP A 330 -1.41 -7.35 2.46
CA ASP A 330 -1.26 -8.23 3.62
C ASP A 330 0.18 -8.24 4.13
N GLY A 331 1.15 -8.44 3.23
CA GLY A 331 2.58 -8.43 3.60
C GLY A 331 3.03 -7.08 4.15
N ALA A 332 2.52 -5.98 3.59
CA ALA A 332 2.76 -4.62 4.08
C ALA A 332 2.22 -4.44 5.51
N ALA A 333 0.98 -4.87 5.76
CA ALA A 333 0.38 -4.79 7.09
C ALA A 333 1.16 -5.62 8.12
N LEU A 334 1.62 -6.83 7.76
CA LEU A 334 2.47 -7.63 8.64
C LEU A 334 3.79 -6.92 8.95
N GLY A 335 4.47 -6.31 7.96
CA GLY A 335 5.68 -5.51 8.21
C GLY A 335 5.45 -4.38 9.22
N ALA A 336 4.33 -3.68 9.14
CA ALA A 336 3.98 -2.60 10.07
C ALA A 336 3.62 -3.10 11.48
N LEU A 337 2.95 -4.26 11.58
CA LEU A 337 2.46 -4.81 12.85
C LEU A 337 3.53 -5.54 13.66
N PHE A 338 4.62 -5.95 13.00
CA PHE A 338 5.74 -6.66 13.60
C PHE A 338 7.04 -5.86 13.49
N PRO A 339 7.16 -4.70 14.17
CA PRO A 339 8.44 -3.99 14.25
C PRO A 339 9.45 -4.79 15.09
N LEU A 340 10.75 -4.52 14.88
CA LEU A 340 11.84 -5.09 15.69
C LEU A 340 11.56 -4.92 17.20
N GLY A 341 11.84 -5.97 17.98
CA GLY A 341 11.55 -6.01 19.42
C GLY A 341 10.16 -6.55 19.78
N THR A 342 9.34 -6.92 18.80
CA THR A 342 8.13 -7.73 19.05
C THR A 342 8.52 -9.05 19.69
N LYS A 343 7.90 -9.39 20.83
CA LYS A 343 8.19 -10.64 21.55
C LYS A 343 7.37 -11.79 20.94
N PRO A 344 7.89 -13.03 20.96
CA PRO A 344 7.12 -14.19 20.50
C PRO A 344 5.75 -14.33 21.17
N GLY A 345 5.64 -13.98 22.46
CA GLY A 345 4.36 -14.00 23.19
C GLY A 345 3.35 -12.94 22.74
N ASP A 346 3.78 -11.88 22.03
CA ASP A 346 2.89 -10.84 21.52
C ASP A 346 2.29 -11.22 20.15
N VAL A 347 2.84 -12.25 19.47
CA VAL A 347 2.48 -12.62 18.09
C VAL A 347 0.97 -12.82 17.91
N PRO A 348 0.25 -13.57 18.77
CA PRO A 348 -1.20 -13.74 18.61
C PRO A 348 -1.96 -12.40 18.64
N SER A 349 -1.62 -11.51 19.57
CA SER A 349 -2.26 -10.19 19.67
C SER A 349 -1.96 -9.30 18.46
N ARG A 350 -0.78 -9.44 17.83
CA ARG A 350 -0.45 -8.74 16.56
C ARG A 350 -1.25 -9.29 15.39
N LEU A 351 -1.50 -10.60 15.36
CA LEU A 351 -2.32 -11.22 14.32
C LEU A 351 -3.80 -10.82 14.43
N GLU A 352 -4.32 -10.57 15.63
CA GLU A 352 -5.65 -9.97 15.80
C GLU A 352 -5.73 -8.56 15.18
N LEU A 353 -4.68 -7.75 15.34
CA LEU A 353 -4.60 -6.44 14.67
C LEU A 353 -4.49 -6.60 13.15
N TYR A 354 -3.77 -7.61 12.65
CA TYR A 354 -3.71 -7.93 11.23
C TYR A 354 -5.11 -8.26 10.67
N MET A 355 -5.87 -9.09 11.38
CA MET A 355 -7.25 -9.40 11.05
C MET A 355 -8.11 -8.13 10.95
N LYS A 356 -8.01 -7.26 11.95
CA LYS A 356 -8.70 -5.95 11.97
C LYS A 356 -8.31 -5.06 10.79
N CYS A 357 -7.05 -5.11 10.36
CA CYS A 357 -6.57 -4.27 9.26
C CYS A 357 -7.02 -4.76 7.88
N ARG A 358 -7.10 -6.08 7.71
CA ARG A 358 -7.15 -6.70 6.37
C ARG A 358 -8.45 -7.41 6.06
N TYR A 359 -9.15 -7.96 7.05
CA TYR A 359 -10.32 -8.80 6.82
C TYR A 359 -11.44 -8.08 6.08
N ASP A 360 -11.96 -7.00 6.67
CA ASP A 360 -13.07 -6.25 6.09
C ASP A 360 -12.68 -5.63 4.74
N ARG A 361 -11.43 -5.17 4.63
CA ARG A 361 -10.91 -4.59 3.40
C ARG A 361 -10.81 -5.61 2.27
N ALA A 362 -10.14 -6.74 2.46
CA ALA A 362 -10.01 -7.73 1.40
C ALA A 362 -11.38 -8.35 1.07
N THR A 363 -12.25 -8.56 2.07
CA THR A 363 -13.63 -9.04 1.86
C THR A 363 -14.46 -8.05 1.06
N MET A 364 -14.35 -6.74 1.35
CA MET A 364 -14.98 -5.70 0.56
C MET A 364 -14.51 -5.71 -0.89
N VAL A 365 -13.19 -5.79 -1.12
CA VAL A 365 -12.62 -5.91 -2.47
C VAL A 365 -13.10 -7.20 -3.16
N GLN A 366 -13.25 -8.30 -2.42
CA GLN A 366 -13.68 -9.60 -2.95
C GLN A 366 -15.15 -9.51 -3.39
N ASN A 367 -15.98 -8.86 -2.58
CA ASN A 367 -17.38 -8.59 -2.90
C ASN A 367 -17.52 -7.65 -4.10
N TYR A 368 -16.71 -6.59 -4.21
CA TYR A 368 -16.65 -5.77 -5.43
C TYR A 368 -16.24 -6.58 -6.65
N SER A 369 -15.33 -7.54 -6.49
CA SER A 369 -14.97 -8.45 -7.58
C SER A 369 -16.11 -9.37 -8.00
N ARG A 370 -16.98 -9.78 -7.07
CA ARG A 370 -18.21 -10.52 -7.37
C ARG A 370 -19.25 -9.63 -8.07
N LEU A 371 -19.43 -8.39 -7.62
CA LEU A 371 -20.36 -7.44 -8.24
C LEU A 371 -19.91 -7.01 -9.64
N ALA A 372 -18.61 -6.92 -9.86
CA ALA A 372 -18.01 -6.60 -11.15
C ALA A 372 -17.89 -7.81 -12.09
N ALA A 373 -18.22 -9.01 -11.62
CA ALA A 373 -18.43 -10.14 -12.52
C ALA A 373 -19.49 -9.74 -13.56
N PHE A 374 -19.26 -10.08 -14.82
CA PHE A 374 -20.30 -9.99 -15.83
C PHE A 374 -21.29 -11.13 -15.56
N LYS A 375 -22.54 -10.97 -15.99
CA LYS A 375 -23.50 -12.08 -15.93
C LYS A 375 -22.99 -13.21 -16.82
N THR A 376 -22.94 -14.42 -16.31
CA THR A 376 -22.59 -15.64 -17.05
C THR A 376 -23.82 -16.39 -17.54
N SER A 377 -25.02 -16.03 -17.04
CA SER A 377 -26.32 -16.58 -17.39
C SER A 377 -27.44 -15.53 -17.20
N PRO A 378 -28.60 -15.65 -17.88
CA PRO A 378 -29.80 -14.87 -17.57
C PRO A 378 -30.24 -14.96 -16.10
N ASP A 379 -29.97 -16.08 -15.43
CA ASP A 379 -30.41 -16.37 -14.06
C ASP A 379 -29.50 -15.81 -12.95
N ASP A 380 -28.36 -15.20 -13.33
CA ASP A 380 -27.40 -14.69 -12.38
C ASP A 380 -27.96 -13.47 -11.61
N LYS A 381 -28.05 -13.63 -10.29
CA LYS A 381 -28.58 -12.61 -9.36
C LYS A 381 -27.57 -11.53 -8.99
N VAL A 382 -26.29 -11.71 -9.31
CA VAL A 382 -25.18 -10.79 -9.04
C VAL A 382 -24.34 -10.60 -10.30
N GLY A 383 -23.74 -9.42 -10.47
CA GLY A 383 -22.96 -9.07 -11.66
C GLY A 383 -23.64 -8.06 -12.60
N GLY A 384 -22.85 -7.30 -13.34
CA GLY A 384 -23.33 -6.35 -14.36
C GLY A 384 -23.97 -5.05 -13.81
N THR A 385 -23.70 -4.69 -12.55
CA THR A 385 -24.31 -3.52 -11.88
C THR A 385 -23.40 -2.30 -11.75
N SER A 386 -22.11 -2.42 -12.08
CA SER A 386 -21.19 -1.28 -11.98
C SER A 386 -21.28 -0.40 -13.23
N THR A 387 -22.00 0.72 -13.10
CA THR A 387 -22.11 1.77 -14.14
C THR A 387 -20.91 2.72 -14.16
N ASP A 388 -20.08 2.72 -13.11
CA ASP A 388 -18.87 3.52 -12.99
C ASP A 388 -17.61 2.65 -12.74
N PRO A 389 -16.81 2.35 -13.79
CA PRO A 389 -15.60 1.54 -13.66
C PRO A 389 -14.54 2.07 -12.67
N LEU A 390 -14.62 3.34 -12.26
CA LEU A 390 -13.65 3.96 -11.33
C LEU A 390 -14.18 4.11 -9.91
N GLU A 391 -15.44 3.77 -9.62
CA GLU A 391 -15.97 3.84 -8.25
C GLU A 391 -15.12 3.00 -7.29
N PHE A 392 -14.84 1.76 -7.71
CA PHE A 392 -13.95 0.86 -6.99
C PHE A 392 -12.52 1.45 -6.88
N SER A 393 -11.99 2.02 -7.96
CA SER A 393 -10.67 2.67 -7.96
C SER A 393 -10.57 3.80 -6.94
N ARG A 394 -11.64 4.59 -6.72
CA ARG A 394 -11.64 5.68 -5.71
C ARG A 394 -11.46 5.16 -4.29
N ILE A 395 -12.12 4.06 -3.95
CA ILE A 395 -12.04 3.43 -2.62
C ILE A 395 -10.68 2.71 -2.45
N ASN A 396 -10.18 2.13 -3.54
CA ASN A 396 -9.06 1.22 -3.50
C ASN A 396 -7.69 1.92 -3.62
N PHE A 397 -7.52 2.82 -4.59
CA PHE A 397 -6.21 3.38 -4.96
C PHE A 397 -5.65 4.35 -3.92
N GLY A 398 -6.50 4.94 -3.09
CA GLY A 398 -6.11 5.92 -2.07
C GLY A 398 -5.61 5.32 -0.76
N HIS A 399 -5.59 4.00 -0.62
CA HIS A 399 -5.21 3.32 0.62
C HIS A 399 -3.73 2.94 0.66
N ASP A 400 -3.13 3.05 1.83
CA ASP A 400 -1.78 2.56 2.14
C ASP A 400 -1.92 1.59 3.32
N ALA A 401 -1.75 0.30 3.04
CA ALA A 401 -2.00 -0.75 4.03
C ALA A 401 -1.01 -0.76 5.18
N TYR A 402 0.22 -0.30 4.97
CA TYR A 402 1.23 -0.27 6.03
C TYR A 402 1.04 0.96 6.92
N ASP A 403 0.77 2.15 6.39
CA ASP A 403 0.47 3.32 7.24
C ASP A 403 -0.81 3.10 8.05
N TYR A 404 -1.82 2.47 7.43
CA TYR A 404 -3.05 2.10 8.13
C TYR A 404 -2.78 1.10 9.26
N ALA A 405 -2.00 0.04 9.01
CA ALA A 405 -1.68 -0.96 10.01
C ALA A 405 -0.77 -0.41 11.13
N GLU A 406 0.20 0.46 10.81
CA GLU A 406 1.02 1.17 11.78
C GLU A 406 0.14 2.05 12.68
N ASN A 407 -0.83 2.76 12.11
CA ASN A 407 -1.79 3.56 12.87
C ASN A 407 -2.62 2.70 13.84
N VAL A 408 -3.12 1.54 13.37
CA VAL A 408 -3.86 0.59 14.22
C VAL A 408 -2.97 0.06 15.36
N LEU A 409 -1.71 -0.27 15.08
CA LEU A 409 -0.74 -0.68 16.09
C LEU A 409 -0.52 0.41 17.14
N LEU A 410 -0.22 1.64 16.71
CA LEU A 410 0.03 2.77 17.60
C LEU A 410 -1.16 3.02 18.53
N LYS A 411 -2.38 3.01 17.98
CA LYS A 411 -3.61 3.20 18.76
C LYS A 411 -3.88 2.05 19.74
N SER A 412 -3.60 0.81 19.35
CA SER A 412 -3.72 -0.34 20.26
C SER A 412 -2.78 -0.23 21.48
N ARG A 413 -1.56 0.30 21.26
CA ARG A 413 -0.59 0.54 22.33
C ARG A 413 -0.97 1.74 23.21
N ALA A 414 -1.56 2.79 22.62
CA ALA A 414 -2.04 3.95 23.35
C ALA A 414 -3.19 3.61 24.32
N PHE A 415 -4.10 2.70 23.96
CA PHE A 415 -5.17 2.24 24.85
C PHE A 415 -4.68 1.43 26.06
N GLY A 416 -3.50 0.79 25.97
CA GLY A 416 -2.87 0.09 27.09
C GLY A 416 -1.97 0.99 27.96
N ALA A 417 -1.43 2.05 27.37
CA ALA A 417 -0.66 3.06 28.08
C ALA A 417 -1.58 4.16 28.57
N VAL A 418 -2.21 3.97 29.75
CA VAL A 418 -2.82 5.11 30.45
C VAL A 418 -1.74 6.18 30.57
N HIS A 419 -1.86 7.27 29.80
CA HIS A 419 -1.01 8.44 29.96
C HIS A 419 -1.40 9.09 31.30
N ARG A 420 -0.95 8.49 32.41
CA ARG A 420 -1.07 9.01 33.78
C ARG A 420 0.06 9.98 34.11
N GLY A 421 0.55 10.69 33.10
CA GLY A 421 1.67 11.61 33.25
C GLY A 421 1.52 12.77 32.28
N PRO A 422 1.74 14.02 32.72
CA PRO A 422 1.92 15.11 31.80
C PRO A 422 3.18 14.83 30.96
N LEU A 423 3.07 14.72 29.63
CA LEU A 423 4.23 14.80 28.71
C LEU A 423 5.00 16.14 28.89
N THR A 424 4.40 17.06 29.65
CA THR A 424 4.79 18.44 29.92
C THR A 424 5.85 18.61 31.02
N THR A 425 6.74 17.66 31.32
CA THR A 425 7.78 17.93 32.36
C THR A 425 9.14 17.27 32.12
N VAL A 426 9.59 17.06 30.88
CA VAL A 426 10.77 16.20 30.68
C VAL A 426 12.12 16.93 30.61
N PHE A 427 12.20 18.27 30.49
CA PHE A 427 13.50 18.93 30.40
C PHE A 427 13.61 20.27 31.13
N GLY A 428 14.58 20.35 32.05
CA GLY A 428 15.14 21.61 32.57
C GLY A 428 16.13 22.24 31.58
N PRO A 429 16.59 23.47 31.85
CA PRO A 429 17.34 24.29 30.89
C PRO A 429 18.66 23.62 30.48
N SER A 430 18.84 23.38 29.17
CA SER A 430 20.20 23.35 28.62
C SER A 430 20.72 24.77 28.61
N GLN A 431 21.94 25.00 29.12
CA GLN A 431 22.57 26.32 29.08
C GLN A 431 22.49 26.87 27.65
N LEU A 432 21.69 27.93 27.47
CA LEU A 432 21.56 28.64 26.21
C LEU A 432 22.95 29.10 25.77
N PRO A 433 23.46 28.65 24.61
CA PRO A 433 24.61 29.30 24.01
C PRO A 433 24.21 30.74 23.68
N THR A 434 24.83 31.70 24.34
CA THR A 434 24.71 33.12 24.01
C THR A 434 25.30 33.36 22.63
N LEU A 435 24.50 33.24 21.56
CA LEU A 435 24.60 34.00 20.30
C LEU A 435 23.59 33.49 19.26
N ALA A 436 22.48 34.20 19.12
CA ALA A 436 21.71 34.33 17.87
C ALA A 436 20.99 35.68 17.91
N SER A 437 21.57 36.69 17.25
CA SER A 437 21.00 38.04 17.17
C SER A 437 19.87 38.12 16.13
N ALA A 438 18.80 38.82 16.50
CA ALA A 438 17.79 39.52 15.68
C ALA A 438 16.68 38.70 14.98
N LEU A 439 15.61 38.44 15.76
CA LEU A 439 14.30 37.92 15.34
C LEU A 439 13.32 39.04 14.91
N SER A 440 13.38 39.59 13.68
CA SER A 440 12.38 40.58 13.23
C SER A 440 11.78 40.33 11.84
N GLY A 441 10.44 40.43 11.75
CA GLY A 441 9.74 40.62 10.47
C GLY A 441 8.30 40.10 10.33
N LEU A 442 7.97 38.93 10.89
CA LEU A 442 6.66 38.28 10.66
C LEU A 442 5.96 37.91 11.99
N PRO A 443 4.79 38.50 12.34
CA PRO A 443 3.99 38.09 13.50
C PRO A 443 3.46 36.65 13.42
N SER A 444 3.12 36.17 12.22
CA SER A 444 2.77 34.77 11.98
C SER A 444 3.07 34.35 10.54
N LEU A 445 3.51 33.09 10.38
CA LEU A 445 3.77 32.44 9.10
C LEU A 445 3.02 31.11 9.07
N ARG A 446 2.20 30.90 8.05
CA ARG A 446 1.58 29.60 7.76
C ARG A 446 2.13 29.09 6.43
N VAL A 447 2.72 27.90 6.45
CA VAL A 447 3.12 27.19 5.24
C VAL A 447 2.24 25.95 5.13
N SER A 448 1.36 25.95 4.15
CA SER A 448 0.50 24.81 3.82
C SER A 448 1.16 23.98 2.73
N PHE A 449 1.20 22.67 2.92
CA PHE A 449 1.84 21.74 2.00
C PHE A 449 1.02 20.48 1.83
N ARG A 450 1.18 19.84 0.66
CA ARG A 450 0.54 18.59 0.31
C ARG A 450 1.43 17.42 0.72
N THR A 451 0.84 16.40 1.34
CA THR A 451 1.53 15.18 1.77
C THR A 451 0.57 13.98 1.74
N ARG A 452 1.09 12.78 2.03
CA ARG A 452 0.32 11.52 1.96
C ARG A 452 -0.78 11.50 3.02
N ARG A 453 -2.03 11.33 2.58
CA ARG A 453 -3.22 11.33 3.45
C ARG A 453 -3.16 10.27 4.54
N ASN A 454 -2.88 9.00 4.18
CA ASN A 454 -2.87 7.91 5.15
C ASN A 454 -1.76 8.09 6.21
N TYR A 455 -0.62 8.68 5.84
CA TYR A 455 0.43 8.99 6.80
C TYR A 455 0.00 10.09 7.77
N LEU A 456 -0.65 11.17 7.30
CA LEU A 456 -1.23 12.19 8.18
C LEU A 456 -2.31 11.62 9.11
N GLU A 457 -3.11 10.66 8.66
CA GLU A 457 -4.13 10.01 9.49
C GLU A 457 -3.57 9.22 10.67
N THR A 458 -2.27 8.88 10.65
CA THR A 458 -1.60 8.32 11.82
C THR A 458 -1.64 9.28 13.00
N PHE A 459 -1.68 10.60 12.77
CA PHE A 459 -1.65 11.63 13.81
C PHE A 459 -3.01 11.84 14.49
N LEU A 460 -4.10 11.35 13.89
CA LEU A 460 -5.45 11.53 14.41
C LEU A 460 -5.70 10.62 15.63
N PRO A 461 -6.50 11.08 16.62
CA PRO A 461 -6.55 10.48 17.95
C PRO A 461 -7.24 9.11 18.00
N ASN A 462 -8.28 8.88 17.17
CA ASN A 462 -9.14 7.69 17.30
C ASN A 462 -9.13 6.83 16.02
N SER A 463 -9.49 5.55 16.14
CA SER A 463 -9.54 4.63 14.99
C SER A 463 -10.62 4.96 13.97
N GLY A 464 -11.65 5.72 14.37
CA GLY A 464 -12.70 6.22 13.48
C GLY A 464 -12.41 7.60 12.88
N SER A 465 -11.23 8.19 13.18
CA SER A 465 -10.85 9.49 12.64
C SER A 465 -10.26 9.35 11.24
N SER A 466 -10.55 10.31 10.37
CA SER A 466 -10.08 10.36 8.98
C SER A 466 -9.87 11.79 8.51
N ILE A 467 -9.25 11.97 7.33
CA ILE A 467 -9.15 13.29 6.69
C ILE A 467 -10.10 13.33 5.49
N ARG A 468 -10.91 14.38 5.38
CA ARG A 468 -11.74 14.61 4.19
C ARG A 468 -10.84 15.09 3.04
N ALA A 469 -10.34 14.16 2.25
CA ALA A 469 -9.66 14.46 1.00
C ALA A 469 -9.99 13.41 -0.07
N MET A 470 -9.98 13.85 -1.32
CA MET A 470 -10.15 12.95 -2.46
C MET A 470 -8.78 12.39 -2.86
N GLY A 471 -8.65 11.06 -2.90
CA GLY A 471 -7.44 10.39 -3.35
C GLY A 471 -6.43 10.06 -2.23
N GLY A 472 -5.15 10.07 -2.58
CA GLY A 472 -4.04 9.73 -1.67
C GLY A 472 -3.32 10.94 -1.05
N TRP A 473 -3.71 12.16 -1.43
CA TRP A 473 -3.12 13.41 -0.95
C TRP A 473 -4.01 14.13 0.07
N ALA A 474 -3.40 14.81 1.03
CA ALA A 474 -4.07 15.75 1.93
C ALA A 474 -3.16 16.94 2.23
N THR A 475 -3.75 18.02 2.73
CA THR A 475 -3.02 19.24 3.11
C THR A 475 -2.71 19.20 4.60
N ALA A 476 -1.51 19.62 4.98
CA ALA A 476 -1.14 19.98 6.34
C ALA A 476 -0.51 21.38 6.35
N SER A 477 -0.49 22.03 7.51
CA SER A 477 0.09 23.35 7.67
C SER A 477 1.06 23.39 8.83
N LEU A 478 2.24 23.97 8.61
CA LEU A 478 3.11 24.43 9.68
C LEU A 478 2.76 25.88 9.98
N VAL A 479 2.31 26.14 11.21
CA VAL A 479 1.86 27.46 11.68
C VAL A 479 2.82 27.99 12.72
N LEU A 480 3.66 28.94 12.33
CA LEU A 480 4.53 29.69 13.22
C LEU A 480 3.76 30.88 13.80
N THR A 481 3.68 30.94 15.12
CA THR A 481 3.04 32.02 15.86
C THR A 481 4.06 32.66 16.79
N ARG A 482 4.26 33.98 16.68
CA ARG A 482 5.11 34.75 17.59
C ARG A 482 4.24 35.41 18.65
N HIS A 483 4.36 34.94 19.90
CA HIS A 483 3.60 35.48 21.03
C HIS A 483 4.30 36.71 21.64
N SER A 484 5.63 36.74 21.62
CA SER A 484 6.44 37.88 22.08
C SER A 484 7.79 37.94 21.36
N ALA A 485 8.65 38.91 21.70
CA ALA A 485 10.00 39.00 21.15
C ALA A 485 10.89 37.77 21.45
N LYS A 486 10.58 37.02 22.52
CA LYS A 486 11.34 35.83 22.95
C LYS A 486 10.55 34.53 22.82
N HIS A 487 9.23 34.61 22.66
CA HIS A 487 8.34 33.45 22.65
C HIS A 487 7.74 33.20 21.27
N THR A 488 8.01 32.02 20.72
CA THR A 488 7.54 31.54 19.43
C THR A 488 7.11 30.08 19.54
N SER A 489 6.02 29.73 18.87
CA SER A 489 5.54 28.35 18.75
C SER A 489 5.37 27.97 17.28
N LEU A 490 5.67 26.71 16.94
CA LEU A 490 5.38 26.10 15.64
C LEU A 490 4.40 24.95 15.83
N ALA A 491 3.24 25.01 15.20
CA ALA A 491 2.23 23.95 15.25
C ALA A 491 2.14 23.21 13.92
N LEU A 492 1.97 21.88 13.97
CA LEU A 492 1.50 21.09 12.83
C LEU A 492 -0.03 21.03 12.92
N SER A 493 -0.71 21.58 11.93
CA SER A 493 -2.16 21.56 11.81
C SER A 493 -2.60 20.72 10.62
N ILE A 494 -3.63 19.90 10.83
CA ILE A 494 -4.28 19.07 9.83
C ILE A 494 -5.67 19.68 9.59
N PRO A 495 -5.84 20.50 8.55
CA PRO A 495 -7.17 20.92 8.13
C PRO A 495 -7.99 19.71 7.67
N ASP A 496 -9.32 19.87 7.66
CA ASP A 496 -10.26 18.88 7.15
C ASP A 496 -10.26 17.53 7.90
N ALA A 497 -9.91 17.53 9.19
CA ALA A 497 -9.97 16.34 10.02
C ALA A 497 -11.41 16.04 10.45
N ILE A 498 -11.76 14.75 10.45
CA ILE A 498 -13.00 14.21 11.03
C ILE A 498 -12.56 13.37 12.23
N ILE A 499 -12.81 13.85 13.44
CA ILE A 499 -12.28 13.22 14.67
C ILE A 499 -13.20 12.11 15.20
N SER A 500 -14.51 12.25 15.01
CA SER A 500 -15.48 11.22 15.32
C SER A 500 -16.24 10.79 14.07
N SER A 501 -16.35 9.48 13.85
CA SER A 501 -17.16 8.91 12.76
C SER A 501 -18.66 9.24 12.91
N SER A 502 -19.10 9.64 14.10
CA SER A 502 -20.49 10.01 14.37
C SER A 502 -20.82 11.48 14.08
N SER A 503 -19.85 12.40 14.21
CA SER A 503 -20.16 13.84 14.12
C SER A 503 -20.24 14.33 12.68
N LYS A 504 -19.55 13.69 11.71
CA LYS A 504 -19.34 14.19 10.33
C LYS A 504 -18.81 15.65 10.25
N GLU A 505 -18.57 16.29 11.38
CA GLU A 505 -18.07 17.64 11.50
C GLU A 505 -16.58 17.65 11.16
N ILE A 506 -16.19 18.76 10.55
CA ILE A 506 -14.89 18.93 9.95
C ILE A 506 -14.21 20.04 10.69
N GLU A 507 -13.06 19.73 11.25
CA GLU A 507 -12.32 20.65 12.10
C GLU A 507 -10.83 20.68 11.72
N THR A 508 -10.13 21.68 12.25
CA THR A 508 -8.67 21.74 12.15
C THR A 508 -8.10 21.05 13.39
N PHE A 509 -7.44 19.91 13.19
CA PHE A 509 -6.81 19.18 14.27
C PHE A 509 -5.32 19.52 14.37
N THR A 510 -4.83 19.81 15.57
CA THR A 510 -3.42 20.21 15.78
C THR A 510 -2.71 19.16 16.64
N PRO A 511 -2.14 18.10 16.03
CA PRO A 511 -1.54 17.00 16.79
C PRO A 511 -0.27 17.38 17.55
N ILE A 512 0.45 18.42 17.12
CA ILE A 512 1.79 18.75 17.64
C ILE A 512 1.95 20.25 17.77
N ILE A 513 2.50 20.67 18.90
CA ILE A 513 2.96 22.04 19.15
C ILE A 513 4.41 21.98 19.64
N LEU A 514 5.30 22.67 18.92
CA LEU A 514 6.69 22.88 19.30
C LEU A 514 6.83 24.31 19.85
N ASP A 515 7.31 24.46 21.08
CA ASP A 515 7.35 25.75 21.78
C ASP A 515 8.76 26.02 22.35
N ASN A 516 9.22 27.27 22.28
CA ASN A 516 10.53 27.68 22.79
C ASN A 516 10.50 28.31 24.19
N ASP A 517 9.32 28.40 24.82
CA ASP A 517 9.12 28.86 26.19
C ASP A 517 8.84 27.69 27.14
N ILE A 518 9.62 27.63 28.22
CA ILE A 518 9.62 26.54 29.20
C ILE A 518 8.45 26.71 30.19
N ASP A 519 8.00 27.94 30.45
CA ASP A 519 7.00 28.21 31.50
C ASP A 519 5.57 27.86 31.05
N ARG A 520 5.33 27.80 29.73
CA ARG A 520 4.00 27.48 29.16
C ARG A 520 3.70 26.00 29.01
N VAL A 521 4.69 25.15 29.27
CA VAL A 521 4.53 23.70 29.29
C VAL A 521 3.46 23.29 30.33
N ALA A 522 3.25 24.09 31.39
CA ALA A 522 2.17 23.90 32.36
C ALA A 522 0.74 24.17 31.81
N PHE A 523 0.59 24.97 30.75
CA PHE A 523 -0.72 25.37 30.20
C PHE A 523 -1.32 24.30 29.25
N GLY A 524 -0.51 23.35 28.78
CA GLY A 524 -0.93 22.29 27.84
C GLY A 524 -1.97 21.30 28.40
N THR A 525 -2.21 21.29 29.72
CA THR A 525 -3.25 20.48 30.34
C THR A 525 -4.67 20.91 29.98
N GLU A 526 -4.90 22.17 29.61
CA GLU A 526 -6.24 22.65 29.22
C GLU A 526 -6.62 22.26 27.77
N GLN A 527 -5.64 21.95 26.91
CA GLN A 527 -5.88 21.58 25.51
C GLN A 527 -5.72 20.08 25.22
N GLY A 528 -5.15 19.30 26.14
CA GLY A 528 -5.01 17.84 25.98
C GLY A 528 -4.04 17.41 24.85
N LEU A 529 -3.19 18.31 24.37
CA LEU A 529 -2.27 18.09 23.24
C LEU A 529 -0.80 17.91 23.71
N PRO A 530 0.03 17.14 22.99
CA PRO A 530 1.45 17.01 23.29
C PRO A 530 2.21 18.30 22.90
N VAL A 531 2.61 19.09 23.90
CA VAL A 531 3.52 20.24 23.72
C VAL A 531 4.96 19.76 23.90
N CYS A 532 5.83 20.02 22.93
CA CYS A 532 7.24 19.65 22.97
C CYS A 532 8.12 20.90 22.98
N TYR A 533 9.08 20.97 23.89
CA TYR A 533 10.05 22.06 23.90
C TYR A 533 11.04 21.93 22.73
N ALA A 534 11.27 23.01 21.99
CA ALA A 534 12.24 23.06 20.90
C ALA A 534 12.83 24.47 20.71
N GLU A 535 14.09 24.53 20.26
CA GLU A 535 14.72 25.76 19.84
C GLU A 535 14.23 26.15 18.44
N ILE A 536 13.73 27.37 18.29
CA ILE A 536 13.30 27.93 17.00
C ILE A 536 14.26 29.07 16.65
N ARG A 537 15.03 28.90 15.58
CA ARG A 537 16.03 29.85 15.11
C ARG A 537 15.71 30.32 13.69
N GLU A 538 15.98 31.59 13.40
CA GLU A 538 15.80 32.20 12.07
C GLU A 538 17.14 32.71 11.57
N TYR A 539 17.51 32.37 10.34
CA TYR A 539 18.75 32.77 9.69
C TYR A 539 18.43 33.56 8.42
N ASN A 540 19.14 34.68 8.22
CA ASN A 540 19.05 35.48 7.01
C ASN A 540 20.08 34.97 5.98
N LEU A 541 19.60 34.56 4.80
CA LEU A 541 20.39 34.01 3.70
C LEU A 541 20.24 34.88 2.45
N GLY A 542 20.29 36.20 2.60
CA GLY A 542 20.15 37.15 1.49
C GLY A 542 18.69 37.35 1.07
N ASP A 543 18.31 36.78 -0.06
CA ASP A 543 16.92 36.82 -0.57
C ASP A 543 16.01 35.77 0.09
N LYS A 544 16.57 34.90 0.93
CA LYS A 544 15.84 33.83 1.65
C LYS A 544 15.99 33.96 3.17
N ARG A 545 14.99 33.46 3.88
CA ARG A 545 15.02 33.24 5.34
C ARG A 545 14.90 31.75 5.62
N LEU A 546 15.76 31.23 6.48
CA LEU A 546 15.70 29.84 6.95
C LEU A 546 15.25 29.83 8.41
N LEU A 547 14.12 29.17 8.67
CA LEU A 547 13.66 28.83 10.01
C LEU A 547 14.06 27.40 10.30
N THR A 548 14.69 27.16 11.44
CA THR A 548 15.01 25.81 11.92
C THR A 548 14.35 25.58 13.27
N VAL A 549 13.75 24.40 13.44
CA VAL A 549 13.25 23.92 14.73
C VAL A 549 14.03 22.69 15.13
N GLY A 550 14.63 22.69 16.31
CA GLY A 550 15.61 21.69 16.72
C GLY A 550 15.99 21.77 18.19
N ARG A 551 17.12 21.15 18.56
CA ARG A 551 17.74 21.28 19.89
C ARG A 551 19.26 21.17 19.77
N GLY A 552 20.00 22.15 20.27
CA GLY A 552 21.46 22.20 20.11
C GLY A 552 21.86 22.31 18.63
N GLU A 553 22.55 21.30 18.12
CA GLU A 553 22.96 21.18 16.71
C GLU A 553 21.97 20.34 15.87
N ASP A 554 21.09 19.58 16.51
CA ASP A 554 20.13 18.72 15.83
C ASP A 554 18.93 19.54 15.35
N ILE A 555 18.74 19.65 14.02
CA ILE A 555 17.59 20.30 13.39
C ILE A 555 16.56 19.21 13.07
N PHE A 556 15.30 19.39 13.48
CA PHE A 556 14.18 18.47 13.20
C PHE A 556 13.32 18.94 12.02
N ILE A 557 13.07 20.25 11.92
CA ILE A 557 12.26 20.88 10.87
C ILE A 557 13.02 22.08 10.32
N GLY A 558 13.02 22.24 9.00
CA GLY A 558 13.50 23.42 8.32
C GLY A 558 12.43 24.01 7.39
N ILE A 559 12.31 25.33 7.39
CA ILE A 559 11.42 26.09 6.49
C ILE A 559 12.24 27.21 5.84
N ILE A 560 12.39 27.16 4.53
CA ILE A 560 13.05 28.20 3.74
C ILE A 560 11.96 29.04 3.08
N VAL A 561 11.98 30.36 3.24
CA VAL A 561 11.02 31.30 2.63
C VAL A 561 11.76 32.33 1.79
N THR A 562 11.34 32.51 0.54
CA THR A 562 11.91 33.54 -0.36
C THR A 562 11.28 34.91 -0.06
N VAL A 563 12.10 35.90 0.31
CA VAL A 563 11.65 37.23 0.77
C VAL A 563 11.07 38.07 -0.38
N ALA A 564 11.65 37.95 -1.59
CA ALA A 564 11.20 38.67 -2.78
C ALA A 564 9.87 38.16 -3.34
N ILE A 565 9.57 36.88 -3.13
CA ILE A 565 8.36 36.21 -3.60
C ILE A 565 7.63 35.69 -2.36
N LYS A 566 6.69 36.48 -1.82
CA LYS A 566 5.94 36.20 -0.57
C LYS A 566 5.25 34.82 -0.51
N LYS A 567 5.23 34.06 -1.60
CA LYS A 567 4.52 32.79 -1.77
C LYS A 567 5.39 31.57 -2.05
N ASP A 568 6.72 31.73 -2.09
CA ASP A 568 7.63 30.61 -2.35
C ASP A 568 8.30 30.16 -1.04
N ALA A 569 8.03 28.92 -0.64
CA ALA A 569 8.65 28.30 0.51
C ALA A 569 9.00 26.83 0.24
N GLN A 570 10.01 26.34 0.94
CA GLN A 570 10.40 24.94 0.96
C GLN A 570 10.38 24.45 2.40
N VAL A 571 9.82 23.28 2.63
CA VAL A 571 9.78 22.64 3.95
C VAL A 571 10.55 21.33 3.85
N PHE A 572 11.45 21.09 4.79
CA PHE A 572 12.14 19.82 4.93
C PHE A 572 12.11 19.34 6.37
N PHE A 573 12.11 18.02 6.54
CA PHE A 573 12.21 17.37 7.83
C PHE A 573 13.52 16.60 7.90
N SER A 574 14.10 16.50 9.10
CA SER A 574 15.38 15.82 9.31
C SER A 574 15.30 14.32 9.01
N LYS A 575 16.43 13.62 8.95
CA LYS A 575 16.48 12.15 8.80
C LYS A 575 17.37 11.52 9.88
N LEU A 576 17.15 11.88 11.15
CA LEU A 576 17.90 11.27 12.26
C LEU A 576 17.54 9.79 12.36
N ILE A 577 18.54 8.94 12.58
CA ILE A 577 18.30 7.50 12.72
C ILE A 577 17.52 7.28 14.01
N GLU A 578 16.49 6.43 13.99
CA GLU A 578 15.56 6.27 15.12
C GLU A 578 16.27 5.87 16.43
N ALA A 579 17.36 5.11 16.34
CA ALA A 579 18.22 4.76 17.48
C ALA A 579 18.93 5.99 18.09
N GLU A 580 19.44 6.90 17.25
CA GLU A 580 20.06 8.15 17.72
C GLU A 580 19.01 9.05 18.37
N LEU A 581 17.83 9.14 17.74
CA LEU A 581 16.72 9.93 18.24
C LEU A 581 16.23 9.40 19.60
N ALA A 582 16.08 8.09 19.75
CA ALA A 582 15.72 7.43 21.00
C ALA A 582 16.80 7.61 22.09
N GLY A 583 18.09 7.60 21.70
CA GLY A 583 19.20 7.81 22.63
C GLY A 583 19.30 9.26 23.12
N LYS A 584 19.20 10.24 22.21
CA LYS A 584 19.32 11.67 22.51
C LYS A 584 18.05 12.26 23.13
N TYR A 585 16.87 11.85 22.65
CA TYR A 585 15.58 12.44 23.00
C TYR A 585 14.51 11.37 23.30
N PRO A 586 14.72 10.47 24.28
CA PRO A 586 13.87 9.29 24.50
C PRO A 586 12.37 9.62 24.68
N ALA A 587 12.04 10.72 25.35
CA ALA A 587 10.66 11.13 25.57
C ALA A 587 9.98 11.79 24.35
N LEU A 588 10.77 12.30 23.39
CA LEU A 588 10.27 12.99 22.19
C LEU A 588 10.48 12.15 20.92
N ALA A 589 11.21 11.04 21.00
CA ALA A 589 11.57 10.21 19.86
C ALA A 589 10.35 9.72 19.08
N HIS A 590 9.24 9.41 19.76
CA HIS A 590 8.01 9.04 19.08
C HIS A 590 7.40 10.21 18.27
N VAL A 591 7.43 11.44 18.80
CA VAL A 591 6.84 12.61 18.13
C VAL A 591 7.74 13.08 16.98
N ILE A 592 9.02 13.32 17.28
CA ILE A 592 10.01 13.76 16.29
C ILE A 592 10.19 12.68 15.21
N GLY A 593 10.21 11.41 15.61
CA GLY A 593 10.34 10.25 14.72
C GLY A 593 9.22 10.13 13.70
N ARG A 594 8.05 10.69 14.00
CA ARG A 594 6.91 10.76 13.08
C ARG A 594 6.94 12.00 12.20
N ILE A 595 7.31 13.15 12.77
CA ILE A 595 7.48 14.38 11.99
C ILE A 595 8.53 14.17 10.89
N GLN A 596 9.65 13.51 11.21
CA GLN A 596 10.75 13.29 10.27
C GLN A 596 10.42 12.37 9.09
N LYS A 597 9.33 11.61 9.19
CA LYS A 597 8.81 10.73 8.13
C LYS A 597 7.77 11.43 7.24
N LEU A 598 7.39 12.69 7.54
CA LEU A 598 6.54 13.48 6.65
C LEU A 598 7.29 13.81 5.36
N GLU A 599 6.61 13.62 4.23
CA GLU A 599 7.14 13.93 2.91
C GLU A 599 6.34 15.09 2.31
N VAL A 600 7.03 16.16 1.94
CA VAL A 600 6.41 17.32 1.29
C VAL A 600 6.38 17.08 -0.21
N SER A 601 5.19 16.87 -0.77
CA SER A 601 5.02 16.74 -2.23
C SER A 601 5.10 18.10 -2.92
N GLU A 602 4.40 19.09 -2.38
CA GLU A 602 4.41 20.46 -2.87
C GLU A 602 3.99 21.42 -1.75
N VAL A 603 4.48 22.66 -1.80
CA VAL A 603 3.95 23.74 -0.97
C VAL A 603 2.76 24.35 -1.72
N VAL A 604 1.61 24.37 -1.07
CA VAL A 604 0.31 24.77 -1.64
C VAL A 604 0.06 26.25 -1.43
N ASP A 605 0.40 26.76 -0.24
CA ASP A 605 0.16 28.16 0.11
C ASP A 605 1.12 28.64 1.20
N VAL A 606 1.46 29.93 1.15
CA VAL A 606 2.26 30.60 2.17
C VAL A 606 1.56 31.91 2.55
N VAL A 607 1.09 31.98 3.78
CA VAL A 607 0.43 33.16 4.33
C VAL A 607 1.32 33.77 5.40
N SER A 608 1.76 35.00 5.16
CA SER A 608 2.49 35.81 6.15
C SER A 608 1.64 37.02 6.52
N THR A 609 1.35 37.22 7.80
CA THR A 609 0.78 38.49 8.26
C THR A 609 1.91 39.44 8.66
N SER A 610 1.72 40.74 8.47
CA SER A 610 2.57 41.80 9.03
C SER A 610 1.78 42.56 10.07
N VAL A 611 2.37 42.91 11.21
CA VAL A 611 1.71 43.80 12.17
C VAL A 611 1.51 45.12 11.43
N ARG A 612 0.25 45.53 11.21
CA ARG A 612 -0.02 46.93 10.92
C ARG A 612 0.43 47.68 12.16
N ASN A 613 1.52 48.43 12.08
CA ASN A 613 1.87 49.42 13.09
C ASN A 613 0.76 50.47 13.10
N GLY A 614 -0.28 50.22 13.88
CA GLY A 614 -1.29 51.19 14.25
C GLY A 614 -0.78 51.97 15.45
N ALA A 615 -0.07 53.06 15.19
CA ALA A 615 0.13 54.15 16.14
C ALA A 615 0.13 55.47 15.34
N GLN A 616 -1.00 56.17 15.39
CA GLN A 616 -1.02 57.62 15.55
C GLN A 616 -1.78 57.90 16.84
#